data_AF-A0A9P5WXI9-F1
#
_entry.id   AF-A0A9P5WXI9-F1
#
_cell.length_a   1.000
_cell.length_b   1.000
_cell.length_c   1.000
_cell.angle_alpha   90.00
_cell.angle_beta   90.00
_cell.angle_gamma   90.00
#
_symmetry.space_group_name_H-M   'P 1'
#
loop_
_entity.id
_entity.type
_entity.pdbx_description
1 polymer ?
#
loop_
_entity_poly.entity_id
_entity_poly.type
_entity_poly.pdbx_seq_one_letter_code
_entity_poly.pdbx_strand_id
1 'polypeptide(L)' 'VRALHPFESLEPGELTFDKGDIIKVVDRGYKDWWRGQLKGRTGIFPVNYVVCSIYLL' A
#
# COMPACT_ATOMS: atom_id res chain seq x y z
N VAL A 1 6.67 -2.35 -0.81
CA VAL A 1 6.01 -2.49 -2.13
C VAL A 1 5.93 -1.12 -2.77
N ARG A 2 5.85 -1.02 -4.09
CA ARG A 2 5.74 0.27 -4.78
C ARG A 2 4.34 0.43 -5.34
N ALA A 3 3.72 1.59 -5.10
CA ALA A 3 2.43 1.92 -5.68
C ALA A 3 2.54 2.10 -7.21
N LEU A 4 1.72 1.37 -7.96
CA LEU A 4 1.59 1.50 -9.42
C LEU A 4 0.56 2.57 -9.82
N HIS A 5 -0.45 2.74 -8.97
CA HIS A 5 -1.55 3.68 -9.13
C HIS A 5 -1.73 4.47 -7.82
N PRO A 6 -2.28 5.69 -7.86
CA PRO A 6 -2.73 6.35 -6.65
C PRO A 6 -3.94 5.60 -6.07
N PHE A 7 -4.10 5.66 -4.76
CA PHE A 7 -5.29 5.17 -4.07
C PHE A 7 -5.70 6.23 -3.06
N GLU A 8 -6.87 6.82 -3.27
CA GLU A 8 -7.45 7.85 -2.41
C GLU A 8 -8.70 7.29 -1.74
N SER A 9 -8.71 7.35 -0.41
CA SER A 9 -9.84 6.92 0.40
C SER A 9 -10.10 7.92 1.53
N LEU A 10 -11.39 8.09 1.84
CA LEU A 10 -11.87 8.82 3.01
C LEU A 10 -12.23 7.88 4.16
N GLU A 11 -12.17 6.56 3.94
CA GLU A 11 -12.55 5.56 4.93
C GLU A 11 -11.52 5.47 6.06
N PRO A 12 -11.93 5.61 7.33
CA PRO A 12 -11.03 5.47 8.46
C PRO A 12 -10.34 4.10 8.48
N GLY A 13 -9.01 4.11 8.49
CA GLY A 13 -8.20 2.89 8.53
C GLY A 13 -7.71 2.40 7.17
N GLU A 14 -8.17 2.99 6.07
CA GLU A 14 -7.55 2.81 4.76
C GLU A 14 -6.34 3.75 4.60
N LEU A 15 -5.34 3.26 3.86
CA LEU A 15 -4.09 3.98 3.63
C LEU A 15 -4.12 4.64 2.26
N THR A 16 -4.27 5.96 2.22
CA THR A 16 -4.12 6.77 1.00
C THR A 16 -2.65 6.90 0.60
N PHE A 17 -2.34 6.79 -0.70
CA PHE A 17 -0.99 6.93 -1.25
C PHE A 17 -0.98 7.37 -2.72
N ASP A 18 0.16 7.90 -3.15
CA ASP A 18 0.39 8.34 -4.53
C ASP A 18 1.11 7.28 -5.36
N LYS A 19 0.99 7.37 -6.69
CA LYS A 19 1.79 6.55 -7.60
C LYS A 19 3.28 6.72 -7.30
N GLY A 20 3.97 5.59 -7.13
CA GLY A 20 5.40 5.55 -6.88
C GLY A 20 5.80 5.55 -5.40
N ASP A 21 4.86 5.80 -4.46
CA ASP A 21 5.14 5.70 -3.04
C ASP A 21 5.63 4.29 -2.66
N ILE A 22 6.57 4.23 -1.72
CA ILE A 22 7.10 2.98 -1.17
C ILE A 22 6.41 2.70 0.16
N ILE A 23 5.51 1.72 0.14
CA ILE A 23 4.73 1.32 1.31
C ILE A 23 5.46 0.16 2.00
N LYS A 24 5.72 0.33 3.30
CA LYS A 24 6.22 -0.75 4.15
C LYS A 24 5.05 -1.68 4.48
N VAL A 25 5.12 -2.94 4.05
CA VAL A 25 4.08 -3.93 4.39
C VAL A 25 4.28 -4.39 5.83
N VAL A 26 3.21 -4.35 6.62
CA VAL A 26 3.17 -4.76 8.03
C VAL A 26 2.49 -6.12 8.17
N ASP A 27 1.40 -6.35 7.42
CA ASP A 27 0.64 -7.60 7.46
C ASP A 27 0.05 -7.94 6.08
N ARG A 28 0.09 -9.24 5.72
CA ARG A 28 -0.48 -9.82 4.49
C ARG A 28 -1.59 -10.84 4.76
N GLY A 29 -2.15 -10.85 5.97
CA GLY A 29 -3.14 -11.83 6.41
C GLY A 29 -4.48 -11.79 5.65
N TYR A 30 -4.80 -10.67 4.98
CA TYR A 30 -5.94 -10.60 4.08
C TYR A 30 -5.49 -10.72 2.63
N LYS A 31 -6.23 -11.53 1.85
CA LYS A 31 -5.88 -11.89 0.48
C LYS A 31 -5.80 -10.66 -0.45
N ASP A 32 -6.82 -9.81 -0.38
CA ASP A 32 -7.00 -8.70 -1.31
C ASP A 32 -6.55 -7.35 -0.73
N TRP A 33 -6.28 -7.30 0.58
CA TRP A 33 -5.89 -6.10 1.30
C TRP A 33 -4.69 -6.35 2.20
N TRP A 34 -3.66 -5.51 2.11
CA TRP A 34 -2.52 -5.58 3.02
C TRP A 34 -2.54 -4.41 3.97
N ARG A 35 -2.03 -4.63 5.19
CA ARG A 35 -1.75 -3.53 6.12
C ARG A 35 -0.35 -3.02 5.83
N GLY A 36 -0.21 -1.69 5.72
CA GLY A 36 1.08 -1.05 5.51
C GLY A 36 1.22 0.27 6.23
N GLN A 37 2.44 0.78 6.17
CA GLN A 37 2.83 2.05 6.76
C GLN A 37 3.49 2.94 5.70
N LEU A 38 3.06 4.20 5.66
CA LEU A 38 3.57 5.23 4.76
C LEU A 38 3.42 6.61 5.42
N LYS A 39 4.47 7.45 5.36
CA LYS A 39 4.43 8.84 5.84
C LYS A 39 3.87 8.97 7.28
N GLY A 40 4.23 8.02 8.16
CA GLY A 40 3.78 7.97 9.57
C GLY A 40 2.36 7.45 9.79
N ARG A 41 1.60 7.17 8.72
CA ARG A 41 0.24 6.60 8.79
C ARG A 41 0.28 5.08 8.59
N THR A 42 -0.63 4.39 9.25
CA THR A 42 -0.83 2.94 9.10
C THR A 42 -2.28 2.67 8.71
N GLY A 43 -2.49 1.81 7.72
CA GLY A 43 -3.81 1.45 7.25
C GLY A 43 -3.77 0.27 6.28
N ILE A 44 -4.94 -0.15 5.82
CA ILE A 44 -5.07 -1.19 4.81
C ILE A 44 -5.12 -0.59 3.40
N PHE A 45 -4.64 -1.33 2.42
CA PHE A 45 -4.71 -0.94 1.02
C PHE A 45 -4.87 -2.14 0.08
N PRO A 46 -5.46 -1.95 -1.11
CA PRO A 46 -5.71 -3.04 -2.04
C PRO A 46 -4.40 -3.52 -2.71
N VAL A 47 -4.21 -4.85 -2.76
CA VAL A 47 -2.95 -5.46 -3.23
C VAL A 47 -2.70 -5.21 -4.72
N ASN A 48 -3.75 -5.10 -5.52
CA ASN A 48 -3.66 -4.87 -6.97
C ASN A 48 -3.21 -3.44 -7.35
N TYR A 49 -3.07 -2.52 -6.39
CA TYR A 49 -2.55 -1.17 -6.63
C TYR A 49 -1.03 -1.08 -6.47
N VAL A 50 -0.38 -2.16 -6.02
CA VAL A 50 1.04 -2.19 -5.73
C VAL A 50 1.75 -3.32 -6.47
N VAL A 51 3.06 -3.14 -6.68
CA VAL A 51 3.94 -4.20 -7.18
C VAL A 51 5.05 -4.49 -6.17
N CYS A 52 5.49 -5.75 -6.15
CA CYS A 52 6.67 -6.12 -5.41
C CYS A 52 7.90 -5.48 -6.08
N SER A 53 8.68 -4.71 -5.32
CA SER A 53 9.80 -3.91 -5.83
C SER A 53 11.06 -4.75 -6.14
N ILE A 54 10.89 -5.99 -6.63
CA ILE A 54 11.98 -6.93 -6.89
C ILE A 54 12.61 -6.66 -8.27
N TYR A 55 11.93 -5.96 -9.17
CA TYR A 55 12.42 -5.62 -10.52
C TYR A 55 13.32 -4.36 -10.57
N LEU A 56 13.96 -3.98 -9.47
CA LEU A 56 14.94 -2.88 -9.42
C LEU A 56 16.38 -3.38 -9.20
N LEU A 57 16.64 -4.67 -9.45
CA LEU A 57 17.97 -5.28 -9.48
C LEU A 57 18.26 -5.81 -10.89
#